data_AF-A0A2G9TXD8-F1
#
_entry.id   AF-A0A2G9TXD8-F1
#
_cell.length_a   1.000
_cell.length_b   1.000
_cell.length_c   1.000
_cell.angle_alpha   90.00
_cell.angle_beta   90.00
_cell.angle_gamma   90.00
#
_symmetry.space_group_name_H-M   'P 1'
#
loop_
_entity.id
_entity.type
_entity.pdbx_description
1 polymer ?
#
loop_
_entity_poly.entity_id
_entity_poly.type
_entity_poly.pdbx_seq_one_letter_code
_entity_poly.pdbx_strand_id
1 'polypeptide(L)'
;KFERAMYGKKQKAPKWKDCTSRTLQRMKYAAGAIYVSTAFDQASKNITLDMVNDLRDSFQEMLNESTWMDSLTKKSAFEKSLGMLSQIAYPEFILDSKELDNHYDNFSVKETDSYSRMVEKILRFDVEFAFKRLIKPVDRNEYDFNAAIVDAYYTPIFNAIRRQFDAIGNLRDWWDADVKKRFLERAQCIIDQYGQIKVPGTGLKLNGKLTQGENIADNGGLKLALK
;
A
#
# COMPACT_ATOMS: atom_id res chain seq x y z
N LYS A 1 -13.40 13.98 24.89
CA LYS A 1 -12.64 15.26 24.92
C LYS A 1 -11.47 15.22 23.93
N PHE A 2 -10.58 14.21 23.99
CA PHE A 2 -9.46 14.04 23.03
C PHE A 2 -9.88 14.03 21.55
N GLU A 3 -10.76 13.12 21.12
CA GLU A 3 -11.21 13.02 19.70
C GLU A 3 -11.78 14.32 19.13
N ARG A 4 -12.46 15.11 19.96
CA ARG A 4 -13.00 16.41 19.56
C ARG A 4 -11.89 17.45 19.38
N ALA A 5 -10.88 17.42 20.25
CA ALA A 5 -9.73 18.31 20.17
C ALA A 5 -8.82 17.96 18.98
N MET A 6 -8.55 16.66 18.75
CA MET A 6 -7.64 16.21 17.71
C MET A 6 -8.25 16.20 16.31
N TYR A 7 -9.52 15.78 16.19
CA TYR A 7 -10.14 15.51 14.89
C TYR A 7 -11.39 16.36 14.63
N GLY A 8 -11.75 17.27 15.54
CA GLY A 8 -12.96 18.09 15.40
C GLY A 8 -14.28 17.31 15.48
N LYS A 9 -14.24 16.02 15.87
CA LYS A 9 -15.44 15.16 15.90
C LYS A 9 -16.46 15.69 16.91
N LYS A 10 -17.64 16.05 16.41
CA LYS A 10 -18.77 16.53 17.22
C LYS A 10 -19.51 15.40 17.93
N GLN A 11 -19.61 14.24 17.29
CA GLN A 11 -20.26 13.04 17.82
C GLN A 11 -19.46 11.79 17.49
N LYS A 12 -19.70 10.70 18.24
CA LYS A 12 -19.14 9.39 17.93
C LYS A 12 -19.82 8.80 16.71
N ALA A 13 -19.09 7.97 15.96
CA ALA A 13 -19.68 7.18 14.90
C ALA A 13 -20.69 6.17 15.48
N PRO A 14 -21.67 5.70 14.67
CA PRO A 14 -22.53 4.60 15.07
C PRO A 14 -21.73 3.35 15.42
N LYS A 15 -22.16 2.59 16.44
CA LYS A 15 -21.45 1.41 16.94
C LYS A 15 -21.15 0.38 15.85
N TRP A 16 -22.08 0.14 14.93
CA TRP A 16 -21.89 -0.81 13.85
C TRP A 16 -20.67 -0.45 12.98
N LYS A 17 -20.44 0.84 12.70
CA LYS A 17 -19.33 1.31 11.88
C LYS A 17 -17.99 1.06 12.58
N ASP A 18 -17.95 1.29 13.89
CA ASP A 18 -16.76 0.99 14.69
C ASP A 18 -16.50 -0.53 14.73
N CYS A 19 -17.53 -1.36 14.90
CA CYS A 19 -17.40 -2.81 14.88
C CYS A 19 -16.90 -3.32 13.52
N THR A 20 -17.54 -2.89 12.43
CA THR A 20 -17.13 -3.27 11.07
C THR A 20 -15.69 -2.84 10.78
N SER A 21 -15.32 -1.59 11.10
CA SER A 21 -13.95 -1.11 10.87
C SER A 21 -12.91 -1.93 11.63
N ARG A 22 -13.19 -2.32 12.87
CA ARG A 22 -12.27 -3.15 13.67
C ARG A 22 -12.17 -4.57 13.12
N THR A 23 -13.28 -5.18 12.70
CA THR A 23 -13.27 -6.50 12.07
C THR A 23 -12.51 -6.47 10.75
N LEU A 24 -12.72 -5.45 9.91
CA LEU A 24 -11.97 -5.28 8.67
C LEU A 24 -10.45 -5.18 8.89
N GLN A 25 -10.02 -4.52 9.95
CA GLN A 25 -8.60 -4.37 10.28
C GLN A 25 -7.97 -5.64 10.86
N ARG A 26 -8.72 -6.41 11.67
CA ARG A 26 -8.17 -7.55 12.42
C ARG A 26 -8.39 -8.90 11.74
N MET A 27 -9.47 -9.04 10.98
CA MET A 27 -9.81 -10.25 10.24
C MET A 27 -9.84 -9.94 8.74
N LYS A 28 -8.72 -9.42 8.22
CA LYS A 28 -8.65 -8.87 6.86
C LYS A 28 -9.08 -9.84 5.77
N TYR A 29 -8.69 -11.11 5.87
CA TYR A 29 -9.00 -12.12 4.87
C TYR A 29 -10.44 -12.61 4.97
N ALA A 30 -10.93 -12.91 6.19
CA ALA A 30 -12.32 -13.33 6.38
C ALA A 30 -13.32 -12.25 5.95
N ALA A 31 -13.09 -11.00 6.37
CA ALA A 31 -13.96 -9.90 5.97
C ALA A 31 -13.82 -9.55 4.48
N GLY A 32 -12.61 -9.70 3.91
CA GLY A 32 -12.38 -9.58 2.47
C GLY A 32 -13.13 -10.63 1.67
N ALA A 33 -13.16 -11.89 2.11
CA ALA A 33 -13.89 -12.97 1.45
C ALA A 33 -15.39 -12.69 1.36
N ILE A 34 -15.97 -12.16 2.45
CA ILE A 34 -17.38 -11.74 2.47
C ILE A 34 -17.62 -10.62 1.46
N TYR A 35 -16.75 -9.61 1.41
CA TYR A 35 -16.89 -8.51 0.45
C TYR A 35 -16.78 -8.99 -0.99
N VAL A 36 -15.75 -9.80 -1.31
CA VAL A 36 -15.51 -10.28 -2.66
C VAL A 36 -16.66 -11.14 -3.16
N SER A 37 -17.15 -12.06 -2.33
CA SER A 37 -18.27 -12.95 -2.68
C SER A 37 -19.62 -12.24 -2.85
N THR A 38 -19.78 -11.02 -2.32
CA THR A 38 -21.08 -10.31 -2.30
C THR A 38 -21.12 -9.08 -3.19
N ALA A 39 -19.99 -8.39 -3.40
CA ALA A 39 -19.97 -7.06 -3.99
C ALA A 39 -18.90 -6.83 -5.06
N PHE A 40 -17.91 -7.72 -5.20
CA PHE A 40 -16.82 -7.52 -6.17
C PHE A 40 -17.12 -8.21 -7.51
N ASP A 41 -17.01 -7.48 -8.61
CA ASP A 41 -17.09 -8.05 -9.96
C ASP A 41 -15.75 -8.67 -10.37
N GLN A 42 -15.76 -9.96 -10.68
CA GLN A 42 -14.55 -10.70 -11.02
C GLN A 42 -13.92 -10.23 -12.34
N ALA A 43 -14.73 -9.77 -13.30
CA ALA A 43 -14.20 -9.29 -14.58
C ALA A 43 -13.34 -8.03 -14.40
N SER A 44 -13.70 -7.18 -13.43
CA SER A 44 -12.94 -5.98 -13.07
C SER A 44 -11.49 -6.26 -12.65
N LYS A 45 -11.20 -7.45 -12.11
CA LYS A 45 -9.82 -7.85 -11.73
C LYS A 45 -8.91 -7.94 -12.94
N ASN A 46 -9.38 -8.56 -14.03
CA ASN A 46 -8.58 -8.74 -15.24
C ASN A 46 -8.38 -7.41 -15.99
N ILE A 47 -9.43 -6.59 -16.08
CA ILE A 47 -9.35 -5.26 -16.68
C ILE A 47 -8.33 -4.39 -15.93
N THR A 48 -8.35 -4.45 -14.58
CA THR A 48 -7.39 -3.69 -13.77
C THR A 48 -5.96 -4.20 -13.97
N LEU A 49 -5.77 -5.51 -14.15
CA LEU A 49 -4.47 -6.08 -14.45
C LEU A 49 -3.92 -5.59 -15.79
N ASP A 50 -4.77 -5.53 -16.82
CA ASP A 50 -4.40 -4.99 -18.14
C ASP A 50 -4.00 -3.51 -18.02
N MET A 51 -4.79 -2.69 -17.33
CA MET A 51 -4.44 -1.29 -17.08
C MET A 51 -3.10 -1.12 -16.35
N VAL A 52 -2.79 -1.99 -15.38
CA VAL A 52 -1.51 -1.95 -14.66
C VAL A 52 -0.35 -2.33 -15.58
N ASN A 53 -0.56 -3.24 -16.53
CA ASN A 53 0.44 -3.58 -17.53
C ASN A 53 0.67 -2.40 -18.50
N ASP A 54 -0.39 -1.76 -18.99
CA ASP A 54 -0.29 -0.58 -19.85
C ASP A 54 0.50 0.55 -19.16
N LEU A 55 0.21 0.83 -17.89
CA LEU A 55 0.95 1.82 -17.10
C LEU A 55 2.42 1.44 -16.89
N ARG A 56 2.72 0.15 -16.77
CA ARG A 56 4.11 -0.34 -16.65
C ARG A 56 4.87 -0.10 -17.95
N ASP A 57 4.24 -0.33 -19.09
CA ASP A 57 4.84 -0.13 -20.41
C ASP A 57 5.10 1.37 -20.66
N SER A 58 4.12 2.23 -20.37
CA SER A 58 4.30 3.70 -20.42
C SER A 58 5.43 4.18 -19.51
N PHE A 59 5.60 3.56 -18.34
CA PHE A 59 6.72 3.85 -17.44
C PHE A 59 8.07 3.47 -18.05
N GLN A 60 8.16 2.29 -18.66
CA GLN A 60 9.37 1.84 -19.33
C GLN A 60 9.77 2.75 -20.50
N GLU A 61 8.80 3.21 -21.29
CA GLU A 61 9.06 4.20 -22.35
C GLU A 61 9.58 5.52 -21.78
N MET A 62 8.95 6.03 -20.71
CA MET A 62 9.41 7.25 -20.04
C MET A 62 10.82 7.11 -19.46
N LEU A 63 11.18 5.93 -18.94
CA LEU A 63 12.55 5.65 -18.50
C LEU A 63 13.54 5.74 -19.66
N ASN A 64 13.17 5.20 -20.83
CA ASN A 64 14.01 5.21 -22.02
C ASN A 64 14.26 6.65 -22.53
N GLU A 65 13.20 7.47 -22.62
CA GLU A 65 13.24 8.86 -23.06
C GLU A 65 13.93 9.82 -22.08
N SER A 66 14.08 9.42 -20.80
CA SER A 66 14.65 10.28 -19.76
C SER A 66 16.07 10.73 -20.11
N THR A 67 16.30 12.04 -20.15
CA THR A 67 17.63 12.61 -20.47
C THR A 67 18.54 12.81 -19.26
N TRP A 68 18.02 12.57 -18.05
CA TRP A 68 18.71 12.92 -16.80
C TRP A 68 19.25 11.72 -16.01
N MET A 69 18.93 10.49 -16.44
CA MET A 69 19.47 9.25 -15.90
C MET A 69 20.51 8.68 -16.85
N ASP A 70 21.60 8.14 -16.31
CA ASP A 70 22.57 7.39 -17.10
C ASP A 70 22.01 6.01 -17.51
N SER A 71 22.69 5.34 -18.44
CA SER A 71 22.25 4.05 -19.00
C SER A 71 22.19 2.92 -17.97
N LEU A 72 23.12 2.88 -17.01
CA LEU A 72 23.14 1.88 -15.95
C LEU A 72 21.95 2.07 -15.01
N THR A 73 21.71 3.30 -14.56
CA THR A 73 20.58 3.62 -13.67
C THR A 73 19.24 3.35 -14.38
N LYS A 74 19.11 3.68 -15.67
CA LYS A 74 17.92 3.34 -16.48
C LYS A 74 17.68 1.82 -16.52
N LYS A 75 18.74 1.04 -16.79
CA LYS A 75 18.66 -0.42 -16.83
C LYS A 75 18.18 -0.99 -15.49
N SER A 76 18.74 -0.54 -14.36
CA SER A 76 18.30 -0.97 -13.04
C SER A 76 16.86 -0.57 -12.72
N ALA A 77 16.43 0.63 -13.13
CA ALA A 77 15.03 1.06 -12.98
C ALA A 77 14.07 0.21 -13.83
N PHE A 78 14.49 -0.21 -15.02
CA PHE A 78 13.74 -1.10 -15.91
C PHE A 78 13.64 -2.52 -15.32
N GLU A 79 14.75 -3.11 -14.87
CA GLU A 79 14.74 -4.41 -14.19
C GLU A 79 13.85 -4.39 -12.94
N LYS A 80 13.86 -3.27 -12.21
CA LYS A 80 12.98 -3.07 -11.07
C LYS A 80 11.50 -3.04 -11.48
N SER A 81 11.13 -2.33 -12.55
CA SER A 81 9.73 -2.25 -12.99
C SER A 81 9.16 -3.61 -13.41
N LEU A 82 10.00 -4.48 -13.98
CA LEU A 82 9.66 -5.88 -14.29
C LEU A 82 9.48 -6.73 -13.03
N GLY A 83 10.29 -6.49 -11.99
CA GLY A 83 10.23 -7.22 -10.72
C GLY A 83 9.08 -6.80 -9.78
N MET A 84 8.29 -5.79 -10.15
CA MET A 84 7.17 -5.28 -9.36
C MET A 84 5.98 -6.23 -9.42
N LEU A 85 5.56 -6.73 -8.25
CA LEU A 85 4.36 -7.55 -8.11
C LEU A 85 3.10 -6.70 -8.16
N SER A 86 2.13 -7.14 -8.94
CA SER A 86 0.79 -6.54 -9.04
C SER A 86 -0.20 -7.34 -8.20
N GLN A 87 -0.49 -6.87 -6.98
CA GLN A 87 -1.52 -7.45 -6.11
C GLN A 87 -2.85 -6.75 -6.39
N ILE A 88 -3.75 -7.40 -7.13
CA ILE A 88 -5.01 -6.80 -7.59
C ILE A 88 -6.19 -7.37 -6.79
N ALA A 89 -6.93 -6.47 -6.13
CA ALA A 89 -8.16 -6.72 -5.37
C ALA A 89 -8.01 -7.64 -4.15
N TYR A 90 -7.66 -8.92 -4.35
CA TYR A 90 -7.63 -9.92 -3.28
C TYR A 90 -6.77 -11.15 -3.64
N PRO A 91 -6.24 -11.89 -2.64
CA PRO A 91 -5.54 -13.15 -2.87
C PRO A 91 -6.52 -14.31 -3.04
N GLU A 92 -6.26 -15.21 -3.99
CA GLU A 92 -7.18 -16.29 -4.38
C GLU A 92 -7.62 -17.19 -3.22
N PHE A 93 -6.73 -17.46 -2.25
CA PHE A 93 -7.01 -18.40 -1.16
C PHE A 93 -8.22 -18.00 -0.29
N ILE A 94 -8.61 -16.72 -0.26
CA ILE A 94 -9.75 -16.28 0.55
C ILE A 94 -11.09 -16.77 0.01
N LEU A 95 -11.12 -17.24 -1.24
CA LEU A 95 -12.31 -17.84 -1.87
C LEU A 95 -12.39 -19.36 -1.64
N ASP A 96 -11.32 -19.97 -1.14
CA ASP A 96 -11.32 -21.36 -0.70
C ASP A 96 -11.57 -21.39 0.81
N SER A 97 -12.72 -21.92 1.22
CA SER A 97 -13.11 -21.98 2.63
C SER A 97 -12.13 -22.78 3.48
N LYS A 98 -11.53 -23.85 2.93
CA LYS A 98 -10.58 -24.70 3.65
C LYS A 98 -9.27 -23.94 3.89
N GLU A 99 -8.75 -23.26 2.87
CA GLU A 99 -7.52 -22.45 3.02
C GLU A 99 -7.75 -21.26 3.95
N LEU A 100 -8.92 -20.62 3.87
CA LEU A 100 -9.30 -19.55 4.78
C LEU A 100 -9.43 -20.03 6.23
N ASP A 101 -10.07 -21.17 6.47
CA ASP A 101 -10.18 -21.77 7.81
C ASP A 101 -8.80 -22.18 8.34
N ASN A 102 -7.95 -22.77 7.50
CA ASN A 102 -6.56 -23.12 7.85
C ASN A 102 -5.77 -21.88 8.31
N HIS A 103 -5.99 -20.72 7.68
CA HIS A 103 -5.36 -19.46 8.09
C HIS A 103 -5.73 -19.07 9.52
N TYR A 104 -6.96 -19.37 9.95
CA TYR A 104 -7.51 -19.03 11.26
C TYR A 104 -7.62 -20.22 12.23
N ASP A 105 -6.99 -21.37 11.95
CA ASP A 105 -7.15 -22.64 12.71
C ASP A 105 -6.89 -22.49 14.23
N ASN A 106 -5.90 -21.66 14.60
CA ASN A 106 -5.56 -21.38 15.99
C ASN A 106 -6.36 -20.22 16.64
N PHE A 107 -7.39 -19.70 15.97
CA PHE A 107 -8.20 -18.59 16.43
C PHE A 107 -9.67 -19.00 16.59
N SER A 108 -10.21 -18.82 17.80
CA SER A 108 -11.63 -19.08 18.05
C SER A 108 -12.25 -18.09 19.03
N VAL A 109 -13.41 -17.56 18.63
CA VAL A 109 -14.28 -16.71 19.46
C VAL A 109 -15.60 -17.44 19.68
N LYS A 110 -16.15 -17.33 20.89
CA LYS A 110 -17.45 -17.90 21.27
C LYS A 110 -18.44 -16.76 21.44
N GLU A 111 -19.73 -17.03 21.21
CA GLU A 111 -20.79 -16.04 21.46
C GLU A 111 -20.86 -15.61 22.94
N THR A 112 -20.40 -16.46 23.85
CA THR A 112 -20.30 -16.18 25.29
C THR A 112 -19.08 -15.33 25.68
N ASP A 113 -18.13 -15.09 24.77
CA ASP A 113 -17.00 -14.20 25.04
C ASP A 113 -17.49 -12.75 25.14
N SER A 114 -17.01 -12.03 26.15
CA SER A 114 -17.18 -10.57 26.15
C SER A 114 -16.38 -9.94 25.00
N TYR A 115 -16.77 -8.74 24.57
CA TYR A 115 -16.04 -8.02 23.53
C TYR A 115 -14.55 -7.83 23.87
N SER A 116 -14.21 -7.53 25.13
CA SER A 116 -12.82 -7.40 25.55
C SER A 116 -12.06 -8.72 25.44
N ARG A 117 -12.71 -9.86 25.73
CA ARG A 117 -12.12 -11.19 25.56
C ARG A 117 -11.90 -11.53 24.09
N MET A 118 -12.83 -11.18 23.20
CA MET A 118 -12.65 -11.34 21.75
C MET A 118 -11.45 -10.52 21.25
N VAL A 119 -11.32 -9.27 21.71
CA VAL A 119 -10.17 -8.40 21.37
C VAL A 119 -8.85 -8.97 21.89
N GLU A 120 -8.81 -9.49 23.11
CA GLU A 120 -7.61 -10.13 23.66
C GLU A 120 -7.17 -11.33 22.81
N LYS A 121 -8.13 -12.20 22.44
CA LYS A 121 -7.85 -13.40 21.64
C LYS A 121 -7.29 -13.06 20.26
N ILE A 122 -7.86 -12.07 19.57
CA ILE A 122 -7.38 -11.69 18.24
C ILE A 122 -6.02 -11.00 18.30
N LEU A 123 -5.76 -10.20 19.33
CA LEU A 123 -4.44 -9.62 19.55
C LEU A 123 -3.38 -10.69 19.81
N ARG A 124 -3.71 -11.72 20.60
CA ARG A 124 -2.83 -12.87 20.82
C ARG A 124 -2.55 -13.60 19.50
N PHE A 125 -3.57 -13.86 18.70
CA PHE A 125 -3.42 -14.48 17.39
C PHE A 125 -2.49 -13.66 16.48
N ASP A 126 -2.70 -12.34 16.36
CA ASP A 126 -1.87 -11.45 15.54
C ASP A 126 -0.38 -11.52 15.95
N VAL A 127 -0.13 -11.51 17.26
CA VAL A 127 1.22 -11.60 17.82
C VAL A 127 1.85 -12.97 17.54
N GLU A 128 1.14 -14.06 17.81
CA GLU A 128 1.63 -15.42 17.55
C GLU A 128 1.90 -15.66 16.05
N PHE A 129 1.02 -15.16 15.18
CA PHE A 129 1.20 -15.20 13.73
C PHE A 129 2.49 -14.46 13.32
N ALA A 130 2.70 -13.24 13.82
CA ALA A 130 3.91 -12.46 13.55
C ALA A 130 5.20 -13.17 14.03
N PHE A 131 5.19 -13.75 15.24
CA PHE A 131 6.36 -14.47 15.77
C PHE A 131 6.69 -15.73 14.95
N LYS A 132 5.68 -16.49 14.50
CA LYS A 132 5.88 -17.67 13.64
C LYS A 132 6.50 -17.34 12.29
N ARG A 133 6.36 -16.10 11.80
CA ARG A 133 6.94 -15.64 10.53
C ARG A 133 8.44 -15.33 10.63
N LEU A 134 8.97 -15.05 11.83
CA LEU A 134 10.38 -14.69 12.02
C LEU A 134 11.36 -15.79 11.58
N ILE A 135 10.92 -17.05 11.61
CA ILE A 135 11.74 -18.22 11.25
C ILE A 135 11.44 -18.76 9.84
N LYS A 136 10.60 -18.05 9.07
CA LYS A 136 10.20 -18.45 7.72
C LYS A 136 10.76 -17.44 6.70
N PRO A 137 10.99 -17.86 5.45
CA PRO A 137 11.27 -16.91 4.38
C PRO A 137 10.08 -15.96 4.20
N VAL A 138 10.37 -14.75 3.73
CA VAL A 138 9.34 -13.75 3.42
C VAL A 138 8.50 -14.24 2.23
N ASP A 139 7.19 -14.35 2.44
CA ASP A 139 6.24 -14.55 1.34
C ASP A 139 5.93 -13.21 0.68
N ARG A 140 6.37 -13.04 -0.56
CA ARG A 140 6.15 -11.81 -1.34
C ARG A 140 4.74 -11.74 -1.95
N ASN A 141 4.00 -12.85 -1.96
CA ASN A 141 2.64 -12.90 -2.47
C ASN A 141 1.59 -12.62 -1.38
N GLU A 142 2.01 -12.47 -0.12
CA GLU A 142 1.13 -12.13 0.98
C GLU A 142 0.54 -10.72 0.81
N TYR A 143 -0.78 -10.60 0.92
CA TYR A 143 -1.48 -9.32 0.79
C TYR A 143 -1.45 -8.61 2.15
N ASP A 144 -0.97 -7.37 2.18
CA ASP A 144 -0.93 -6.58 3.42
C ASP A 144 -2.14 -5.65 3.61
N PHE A 145 -3.26 -5.98 2.95
CA PHE A 145 -4.48 -5.20 2.97
C PHE A 145 -5.71 -6.10 2.95
N ASN A 146 -6.86 -5.50 3.28
CA ASN A 146 -8.16 -6.13 3.16
C ASN A 146 -8.79 -5.72 1.82
N ALA A 147 -9.35 -6.69 1.09
CA ALA A 147 -10.04 -6.47 -0.18
C ALA A 147 -11.20 -5.46 -0.11
N ALA A 148 -11.78 -5.25 1.07
CA ALA A 148 -12.88 -4.33 1.32
C ALA A 148 -12.43 -2.91 1.75
N ILE A 149 -11.13 -2.58 1.60
CA ILE A 149 -10.61 -1.23 1.82
C ILE A 149 -10.66 -0.44 0.51
N VAL A 150 -11.06 0.83 0.61
CA VAL A 150 -10.96 1.79 -0.50
C VAL A 150 -9.63 2.53 -0.36
N ASP A 151 -8.58 1.91 -0.90
CA ASP A 151 -7.24 2.47 -0.91
C ASP A 151 -6.38 1.76 -1.96
N ALA A 152 -5.23 2.32 -2.28
CA ALA A 152 -4.17 1.66 -3.03
C ALA A 152 -2.85 1.95 -2.34
N TYR A 153 -1.97 0.95 -2.28
CA TYR A 153 -0.73 1.07 -1.53
C TYR A 153 0.43 0.46 -2.28
N TYR A 154 1.61 0.74 -1.76
CA TYR A 154 2.86 0.23 -2.26
C TYR A 154 3.74 -0.20 -1.06
N THR A 155 4.33 -1.40 -1.12
CA THR A 155 5.28 -1.91 -0.12
C THR A 155 6.71 -2.06 -0.67
N PRO A 156 7.71 -1.30 -0.15
CA PRO A 156 9.09 -1.36 -0.63
C PRO A 156 9.78 -2.71 -0.49
N ILE A 157 9.45 -3.44 0.58
CA ILE A 157 9.98 -4.76 0.90
C ILE A 157 9.50 -5.82 -0.12
N PHE A 158 8.39 -5.55 -0.83
CA PHE A 158 7.86 -6.38 -1.91
C PHE A 158 8.20 -5.84 -3.31
N ASN A 159 9.20 -4.96 -3.39
CA ASN A 159 9.89 -4.50 -4.61
C ASN A 159 9.19 -3.42 -5.42
N ALA A 160 8.18 -2.76 -4.88
CA ALA A 160 7.57 -1.67 -5.62
C ALA A 160 8.36 -0.33 -5.42
N ILE A 161 7.78 0.82 -5.80
CA ILE A 161 8.50 2.05 -6.16
C ILE A 161 9.18 2.80 -4.98
N ARG A 162 10.42 2.45 -4.63
CA ARG A 162 11.36 3.32 -3.89
C ARG A 162 12.74 3.24 -4.50
N ARG A 163 13.39 4.39 -4.65
CA ARG A 163 14.78 4.50 -5.08
C ARG A 163 15.75 3.70 -4.20
N GLN A 164 15.53 3.65 -2.88
CA GLN A 164 16.50 3.09 -1.94
C GLN A 164 16.53 1.55 -1.92
N PHE A 165 15.55 0.91 -2.56
CA PHE A 165 15.41 -0.54 -2.59
C PHE A 165 15.68 -1.04 -4.00
N ASP A 166 16.44 -2.12 -4.14
CA ASP A 166 16.72 -2.74 -5.44
C ASP A 166 15.50 -3.52 -5.98
N ALA A 167 15.69 -4.24 -7.10
CA ALA A 167 14.65 -5.01 -7.76
C ALA A 167 14.20 -6.25 -6.98
N ILE A 168 14.92 -6.65 -5.92
CA ILE A 168 14.59 -7.78 -5.03
C ILE A 168 14.18 -7.34 -3.61
N GLY A 169 14.09 -6.03 -3.36
CA GLY A 169 13.52 -5.48 -2.12
C GLY A 169 14.56 -5.21 -1.03
N ASN A 170 15.85 -5.28 -1.37
CA ASN A 170 16.93 -5.00 -0.42
C ASN A 170 17.28 -3.51 -0.42
N LEU A 171 17.56 -2.98 0.77
CA LEU A 171 18.07 -1.61 0.93
C LEU A 171 19.50 -1.53 0.37
N ARG A 172 19.67 -0.91 -0.79
CA ARG A 172 20.96 -0.76 -1.48
C ARG A 172 21.00 0.56 -2.24
N ASP A 173 22.11 1.28 -2.18
CA ASP A 173 22.32 2.42 -3.07
C ASP A 173 22.80 1.89 -4.44
N TRP A 174 21.91 1.88 -5.42
CA TRP A 174 22.16 1.36 -6.77
C TRP A 174 22.19 2.45 -7.85
N TRP A 175 22.14 3.73 -7.46
CA TRP A 175 22.25 4.85 -8.40
C TRP A 175 23.63 5.47 -8.31
N ASP A 176 24.10 5.94 -9.45
CA ASP A 176 25.27 6.82 -9.51
C ASP A 176 25.05 8.12 -8.70
N ALA A 177 26.15 8.67 -8.17
CA ALA A 177 26.14 9.88 -7.35
C ALA A 177 25.60 11.10 -8.11
N ASP A 178 25.89 11.23 -9.39
CA ASP A 178 25.42 12.35 -10.20
C ASP A 178 23.93 12.21 -10.52
N VAL A 179 23.43 11.00 -10.76
CA VAL A 179 21.98 10.81 -10.92
C VAL A 179 21.25 11.08 -9.61
N LYS A 180 21.83 10.68 -8.47
CA LYS A 180 21.28 11.02 -7.14
C LYS A 180 21.16 12.53 -6.95
N LYS A 181 22.21 13.27 -7.30
CA LYS A 181 22.18 14.74 -7.26
C LYS A 181 21.08 15.31 -8.17
N ARG A 182 21.04 14.88 -9.44
CA ARG A 182 20.01 15.31 -10.42
C ARG A 182 18.59 14.97 -10.01
N PHE A 183 18.39 13.87 -9.29
CA PHE A 183 17.10 13.49 -8.71
C PHE A 183 16.71 14.43 -7.58
N LEU A 184 17.63 14.70 -6.65
CA LEU A 184 17.37 15.60 -5.52
C LEU A 184 17.06 17.03 -6.00
N GLU A 185 17.77 17.51 -7.02
CA GLU A 185 17.48 18.81 -7.66
C GLU A 185 16.06 18.87 -8.23
N ARG A 186 15.61 17.81 -8.93
CA ARG A 186 14.24 17.73 -9.45
C ARG A 186 13.20 17.63 -8.35
N ALA A 187 13.49 16.83 -7.32
CA ALA A 187 12.62 16.64 -6.18
C ALA A 187 12.51 17.91 -5.32
N GLN A 188 13.51 18.80 -5.37
CA GLN A 188 13.46 20.11 -4.73
C GLN A 188 12.41 21.02 -5.39
N CYS A 189 12.24 20.97 -6.71
CA CYS A 189 11.18 21.73 -7.40
C CYS A 189 9.77 21.37 -6.86
N ILE A 190 9.52 20.07 -6.62
CA ILE A 190 8.26 19.60 -6.01
C ILE A 190 8.12 20.10 -4.56
N ILE A 191 9.19 20.07 -3.77
CA ILE A 191 9.18 20.63 -2.40
C ILE A 191 8.80 22.11 -2.44
N ASP A 192 9.45 22.89 -3.30
CA ASP A 192 9.28 24.32 -3.38
C ASP A 192 7.87 24.68 -3.85
N GLN A 193 7.36 24.00 -4.89
CA GLN A 193 6.02 24.18 -5.41
C GLN A 193 4.95 23.94 -4.32
N TYR A 194 4.97 22.75 -3.70
CA TYR A 194 3.94 22.39 -2.73
C TYR A 194 4.11 23.15 -1.41
N GLY A 195 5.34 23.53 -1.06
CA GLY A 195 5.63 24.36 0.12
C GLY A 195 5.02 25.76 0.07
N GLN A 196 4.62 26.26 -1.11
CA GLN A 196 3.92 27.55 -1.21
C GLN A 196 2.40 27.46 -1.02
N ILE A 197 1.83 26.25 -1.04
CA ILE A 197 0.38 26.05 -0.92
C ILE A 197 -0.05 26.35 0.52
N LYS A 198 -0.99 27.29 0.67
CA LYS A 198 -1.65 27.59 1.95
C LYS A 198 -2.88 26.70 2.10
N VAL A 199 -3.04 26.07 3.26
CA VAL A 199 -4.20 25.24 3.58
C VAL A 199 -5.37 26.15 4.00
N PRO A 200 -6.48 26.16 3.23
CA PRO A 200 -7.61 27.04 3.51
C PRO A 200 -8.13 26.92 4.94
N GLY A 201 -8.44 28.05 5.57
CA GLY A 201 -9.04 28.08 6.92
C GLY A 201 -8.10 27.73 8.09
N THR A 202 -6.82 27.43 7.84
CA THR A 202 -5.86 27.07 8.92
C THR A 202 -4.74 28.10 9.12
N GLY A 203 -4.47 28.95 8.12
CA GLY A 203 -3.30 29.84 8.12
C GLY A 203 -1.96 29.12 7.94
N LEU A 204 -1.96 27.79 7.82
CA LEU A 204 -0.77 26.97 7.67
C LEU A 204 -0.40 26.78 6.19
N LYS A 205 0.88 26.51 5.93
CA LYS A 205 1.38 26.05 4.62
C LYS A 205 1.58 24.55 4.64
N LEU A 206 1.41 23.91 3.49
CA LEU A 206 1.81 22.51 3.32
C LEU A 206 3.32 22.37 3.52
N ASN A 207 3.73 21.26 4.14
CA ASN A 207 5.14 20.93 4.28
C ASN A 207 5.59 20.13 3.05
N GLY A 208 6.12 20.82 2.03
CA GLY A 208 6.54 20.20 0.77
C GLY A 208 7.59 19.09 0.94
N LYS A 209 8.41 19.13 2.00
CA LYS A 209 9.37 18.06 2.32
C LYS A 209 8.68 16.82 2.88
N LEU A 210 7.66 17.00 3.72
CA LEU A 210 6.91 15.89 4.30
C LEU A 210 6.04 15.18 3.26
N THR A 211 5.46 15.93 2.32
CA THR A 211 4.58 15.39 1.27
C THR A 211 5.32 15.01 -0.02
N GLN A 212 6.65 15.18 -0.06
CA GLN A 212 7.45 15.03 -1.28
C GLN A 212 7.22 13.70 -2.01
N GLY A 213 7.19 12.59 -1.27
CA GLY A 213 7.03 11.26 -1.85
C GLY A 213 5.71 11.08 -2.60
N GLU A 214 4.60 11.42 -1.93
CA GLU A 214 3.26 11.35 -2.52
C GLU A 214 3.10 12.33 -3.68
N ASN A 215 3.63 13.55 -3.55
CA ASN A 215 3.58 14.53 -4.63
C ASN A 215 4.35 14.06 -5.88
N ILE A 216 5.49 13.38 -5.71
CA ILE A 216 6.23 12.75 -6.83
C ILE A 216 5.39 11.63 -7.45
N ALA A 217 4.73 10.81 -6.63
CA ALA A 217 3.86 9.74 -7.09
C ALA A 217 2.66 10.28 -7.88
N ASP A 218 2.00 11.34 -7.42
CA ASP A 218 0.88 11.99 -8.10
C ASP A 218 1.29 12.55 -9.47
N ASN A 219 2.36 13.34 -9.51
CA ASN A 219 2.84 13.97 -10.75
C ASN A 219 3.35 12.92 -11.74
N GLY A 220 4.05 11.89 -11.25
CA GLY A 220 4.53 10.78 -12.05
C GLY A 220 3.37 9.93 -12.59
N GLY A 221 2.44 9.54 -11.72
CA GLY A 221 1.29 8.70 -12.04
C GLY A 221 0.36 9.35 -13.05
N LEU A 222 0.03 10.63 -12.87
CA LEU A 222 -0.80 11.36 -13.82
C LEU A 222 -0.11 11.49 -15.19
N LYS A 223 1.20 11.72 -15.20
CA LYS A 223 1.97 11.78 -16.45
C LYS A 223 1.98 10.42 -17.17
N LEU A 224 2.08 9.32 -16.43
CA LEU A 224 2.03 7.96 -16.98
C LEU A 224 0.66 7.63 -17.57
N ALA A 225 -0.41 8.00 -16.87
CA ALA A 225 -1.78 7.71 -17.29
C ALA A 225 -2.25 8.52 -18.50
N LEU A 226 -1.60 9.64 -18.81
CA LEU A 226 -1.94 10.52 -19.93
C LEU A 226 -1.03 10.34 -21.15
N LYS A 227 -0.01 9.47 -21.06
CA LYS A 227 0.86 9.15 -22.19
C LYS A 227 0.17 8.14 -23.10
#